data_AF-A0A7Y0Q4A3-F1
#
_entry.id   AF-A0A7Y0Q4A3-F1
#
_cell.length_a   1.000
_cell.length_b   1.000
_cell.length_c   1.000
_cell.angle_alpha   90.00
_cell.angle_beta   90.00
_cell.angle_gamma   90.00
#
_symmetry.space_group_name_H-M   'P 1'
#
loop_
_entity.id
_entity.type
_entity.pdbx_description
1 polymer ?
#
loop_
_entity_poly.entity_id
_entity_poly.type
_entity_poly.pdbx_seq_one_letter_code
_entity_poly.pdbx_strand_id
1 'polypeptide(L)'
;MPPGLRSGDAVTVLDATVSDKETKPPARLTDASLLALMEKYGLGTPATRARTLEVLLAREYIRREKKTLVSTDKGQRLLRVLPETLQSPDLTGAWEARLEAIAESSDDPRAFLGDIRQLTQDVVDAARHQTGEGIQTPSAFGQCPLCKKGEIRESPKGWGCSEWKDGCRFMIWKIVAGKKLTATQVKTLLSGKTTAVIKGFKSKAGKSFDARLKLDGPEGRVAFEFETRSASTPGKPSPKRGVEVP
;
A
#
# COMPACT_ATOMS: atom_id res chain seq x y z
N MET A 1 28.75 46.58 13.97
CA MET A 1 28.05 47.86 14.26
C MET A 1 27.88 48.60 12.95
N PRO A 2 26.76 49.30 12.75
CA PRO A 2 26.64 50.24 11.63
C PRO A 2 27.79 51.27 11.64
N PRO A 3 28.12 51.87 10.49
CA PRO A 3 29.16 52.90 10.43
C PRO A 3 28.85 54.06 11.37
N GLY A 4 29.83 54.47 12.18
CA GLY A 4 29.72 55.63 13.06
C GLY A 4 29.33 55.34 14.52
N LEU A 5 28.97 54.11 14.88
CA LEU A 5 28.80 53.72 16.29
C LEU A 5 30.08 53.15 16.90
N ARG A 6 30.39 53.57 18.12
CA ARG A 6 31.46 53.03 18.98
C ARG A 6 30.86 52.28 20.17
N SER A 7 31.63 51.33 20.69
CA SER A 7 31.28 50.67 21.95
C SER A 7 31.25 51.71 23.07
N GLY A 8 30.13 51.79 23.79
CA GLY A 8 29.90 52.78 24.85
C GLY A 8 29.05 54.00 24.45
N ASP A 9 28.64 54.11 23.18
CA ASP A 9 27.72 55.18 22.76
C ASP A 9 26.35 55.01 23.42
N ALA A 10 25.83 56.10 24.01
CA ALA A 10 24.49 56.14 24.56
C ALA A 10 23.46 56.15 23.42
N VAL A 11 22.47 55.26 23.49
CA VAL A 11 21.35 55.19 22.53
C VAL A 11 20.03 55.44 23.25
N THR A 12 19.15 56.20 22.61
CA THR A 12 17.79 56.42 23.08
C THR A 12 16.85 55.50 22.31
N VAL A 13 16.05 54.71 23.02
CA VAL A 13 14.99 53.89 22.41
C VAL A 13 13.90 54.84 21.92
N LEU A 14 13.75 54.95 20.59
CA LEU A 14 12.74 55.82 19.97
C LEU A 14 11.35 55.20 19.97
N ASP A 15 11.27 53.87 19.88
CA ASP A 15 10.02 53.10 19.90
C ASP A 15 10.28 51.67 20.40
N ALA A 16 9.29 51.09 21.07
CA ALA A 16 9.34 49.71 21.55
C ALA A 16 7.98 49.05 21.32
N THR A 17 7.96 48.03 20.47
CA THR A 17 6.76 47.25 20.16
C THR A 17 6.88 45.83 20.67
N VAL A 18 5.83 45.35 21.35
CA VAL A 18 5.70 43.94 21.73
C VAL A 18 5.11 43.19 20.55
N SER A 19 5.84 42.19 20.05
CA SER A 19 5.35 41.29 18.99
C SER A 19 5.15 39.91 19.56
N ASP A 20 3.90 39.48 19.58
CA ASP A 20 3.57 38.07 19.77
C ASP A 20 3.97 37.29 18.52
N LYS A 21 4.73 36.21 18.71
CA LYS A 21 5.15 35.30 17.64
C LYS A 21 4.81 33.88 18.03
N GLU A 22 4.06 33.21 17.16
CA GLU A 22 3.81 31.78 17.29
C GLU A 22 4.90 30.97 16.59
N THR A 23 5.28 29.83 17.19
CA THR A 23 6.14 28.86 16.54
C THR A 23 5.36 28.16 15.44
N LYS A 24 5.90 28.14 14.22
CA LYS A 24 5.32 27.36 13.13
C LYS A 24 5.75 25.90 13.26
N PRO A 25 4.86 24.94 12.94
CA PRO A 25 5.26 23.55 12.88
C PRO A 25 6.38 23.35 11.84
N PRO A 26 7.23 22.34 12.01
CA PRO A 26 8.29 22.05 11.06
C PRO A 26 7.74 21.91 9.64
N ALA A 27 8.44 22.51 8.67
CA ALA A 27 8.07 22.34 7.28
C ALA A 27 8.16 20.87 6.89
N ARG A 28 7.24 20.40 6.05
CA ARG A 28 7.33 19.06 5.46
C ARG A 28 8.60 18.95 4.63
N LEU A 29 9.14 17.73 4.58
CA LEU A 29 10.35 17.47 3.80
C LEU A 29 10.06 17.62 2.31
N THR A 30 10.97 18.26 1.60
CA THR A 30 11.16 18.14 0.14
C THR A 30 12.22 17.08 -0.14
N ASP A 31 12.36 16.65 -1.40
CA ASP A 31 13.44 15.79 -1.86
C ASP A 31 14.82 16.31 -1.39
N ALA A 32 15.10 17.59 -1.60
CA ALA A 32 16.36 18.21 -1.19
C ALA A 32 16.57 18.18 0.34
N SER A 33 15.55 18.52 1.12
CA SER A 33 15.68 18.51 2.58
C SER A 33 15.79 17.09 3.15
N LEU A 34 15.17 16.09 2.51
CA LEU A 34 15.33 14.69 2.91
C LEU A 34 16.75 14.20 2.62
N LEU A 35 17.30 14.50 1.43
CA LEU A 35 18.68 14.15 1.09
C LEU A 35 19.68 14.81 2.04
N ALA A 36 19.45 16.08 2.41
CA ALA A 36 20.27 16.77 3.40
C ALA A 36 20.18 16.14 4.80
N LEU A 37 19.00 15.64 5.21
CA LEU A 37 18.87 14.89 6.46
C LEU A 37 19.59 13.55 6.39
N MET A 38 19.47 12.81 5.29
CA MET A 38 20.21 11.55 5.10
C MET A 38 21.72 11.80 5.21
N GLU A 39 22.22 12.87 4.61
CA GLU A 39 23.61 13.29 4.75
C GLU A 39 24.00 13.61 6.20
N LYS A 40 23.19 14.42 6.89
CA LYS A 40 23.43 14.79 8.28
C LYS A 40 23.55 13.58 9.21
N TYR A 41 22.76 12.54 8.98
CA TYR A 41 22.76 11.30 9.78
C TYR A 41 23.69 10.21 9.22
N GLY A 42 24.50 10.50 8.20
CA GLY A 42 25.42 9.52 7.63
C GLY A 42 24.73 8.35 6.91
N LEU A 43 23.50 8.54 6.42
CA LEU A 43 22.71 7.51 5.76
C LEU A 43 23.07 7.44 4.26
N GLY A 44 23.84 6.41 3.91
CA GLY A 44 24.32 6.17 2.56
C GLY A 44 25.26 7.25 2.00
N THR A 45 25.71 7.01 0.78
CA THR A 45 26.56 7.91 -0.01
C THR A 45 25.71 8.75 -0.97
N PRO A 46 26.23 9.82 -1.59
CA PRO A 46 25.47 10.66 -2.51
C PRO A 46 24.70 9.87 -3.59
N ALA A 47 25.30 8.80 -4.13
CA ALA A 47 24.68 7.96 -5.14
C ALA A 47 23.54 7.08 -4.57
N THR A 48 23.71 6.53 -3.37
CA THR A 48 22.70 5.63 -2.78
C THR A 48 21.50 6.41 -2.21
N ARG A 49 21.70 7.65 -1.73
CA ARG A 49 20.62 8.49 -1.18
C ARG A 49 19.52 8.77 -2.21
N ALA A 50 19.89 9.22 -3.42
CA ALA A 50 18.94 9.47 -4.50
C ALA A 50 18.20 8.18 -4.90
N ARG A 51 18.92 7.06 -4.99
CA ARG A 51 18.32 5.75 -5.28
C ARG A 51 17.33 5.32 -4.20
N THR A 52 17.65 5.52 -2.93
CA THR A 52 16.77 5.18 -1.81
C THR A 52 15.46 5.96 -1.88
N LEU A 53 15.51 7.27 -2.16
CA LEU A 53 14.33 8.10 -2.36
C LEU A 53 13.45 7.54 -3.50
N GLU A 54 14.04 7.23 -4.65
CA GLU A 54 13.30 6.64 -5.78
C GLU A 54 12.70 5.27 -5.46
N VAL A 55 13.38 4.44 -4.66
CA VAL A 55 12.82 3.17 -4.18
C VAL A 55 11.63 3.38 -3.25
N LEU A 56 11.70 4.35 -2.33
CA LEU A 56 10.60 4.67 -1.41
C LEU A 56 9.35 5.14 -2.16
N LEU A 57 9.52 5.92 -3.22
CA LEU A 57 8.45 6.38 -4.11
C LEU A 57 7.89 5.24 -4.97
N ALA A 58 8.76 4.47 -5.62
CA ALA A 58 8.36 3.35 -6.49
C ALA A 58 7.63 2.24 -5.73
N ARG A 59 7.95 2.05 -4.45
CA ARG A 59 7.26 1.11 -3.55
C ARG A 59 6.06 1.72 -2.82
N GLU A 60 5.74 2.98 -3.09
CA GLU A 60 4.58 3.71 -2.53
C GLU A 60 4.61 3.84 -1.00
N TYR A 61 5.78 3.89 -0.38
CA TYR A 61 5.91 4.20 1.06
C TYR A 61 5.77 5.69 1.34
N ILE A 62 6.17 6.52 0.37
CA ILE A 62 6.00 7.96 0.37
C ILE A 62 5.45 8.40 -0.99
N ARG A 63 4.89 9.60 -1.05
CA ARG A 63 4.45 10.24 -2.29
C ARG A 63 4.81 11.73 -2.30
N ARG A 64 4.96 12.29 -3.50
CA ARG A 64 5.09 13.74 -3.69
C ARG A 64 3.71 14.38 -3.69
N GLU A 65 3.51 15.35 -2.80
CA GLU A 65 2.35 16.22 -2.75
C GLU A 65 2.82 17.66 -2.96
N LYS A 66 2.55 18.20 -4.15
CA LYS A 66 3.18 19.43 -4.66
C LYS A 66 4.71 19.30 -4.63
N LYS A 67 5.39 20.11 -3.80
CA LYS A 67 6.85 20.11 -3.63
C LYS A 67 7.32 19.35 -2.37
N THR A 68 6.39 18.74 -1.63
CA THR A 68 6.67 18.09 -0.35
C THR A 68 6.44 16.60 -0.42
N LEU A 69 7.14 15.85 0.42
CA LEU A 69 7.03 14.42 0.61
C LEU A 69 6.06 14.14 1.76
N VAL A 70 5.20 13.15 1.55
CA VAL A 70 4.20 12.71 2.52
C VAL A 70 4.27 11.20 2.63
N SER A 71 4.33 10.68 3.86
CA SER A 71 4.22 9.25 4.10
C SER A 71 2.83 8.74 3.72
N THR A 72 2.76 7.62 3.01
CA THR A 72 1.48 6.98 2.71
C THR A 72 1.02 6.14 3.89
N ASP A 73 -0.25 5.73 3.89
CA ASP A 73 -0.74 4.79 4.91
C ASP A 73 0.07 3.47 4.92
N LYS A 74 0.61 3.06 3.76
CA LYS A 74 1.49 1.90 3.63
C LYS A 74 2.82 2.14 4.35
N GLY A 75 3.44 3.30 4.16
CA GLY A 75 4.66 3.71 4.87
C GLY A 75 4.45 3.77 6.38
N GLN A 76 3.38 4.43 6.83
CA GLN A 76 3.04 4.53 8.25
C GLN A 76 2.77 3.17 8.89
N ARG A 77 2.09 2.26 8.20
CA ARG A 77 1.86 0.89 8.70
C ARG A 77 3.17 0.11 8.84
N LEU A 78 4.09 0.26 7.90
CA LEU A 78 5.40 -0.39 8.01
C LEU A 78 6.12 0.06 9.27
N LEU A 79 6.14 1.37 9.56
CA LEU A 79 6.79 1.92 10.76
C LEU A 79 6.15 1.44 12.08
N ARG A 80 4.86 1.06 12.08
CA ARG A 80 4.23 0.52 13.30
C ARG A 80 4.64 -0.92 13.62
N VAL A 81 5.10 -1.66 12.61
CA VAL A 81 5.44 -3.08 12.75
C VAL A 81 6.95 -3.28 12.92
N LEU A 82 7.77 -2.38 12.38
CA LEU A 82 9.21 -2.45 12.56
C LEU A 82 9.59 -2.16 14.02
N PRO A 83 10.55 -2.89 14.62
CA PRO A 83 11.10 -2.52 15.91
C PRO A 83 11.79 -1.14 15.82
N GLU A 84 11.79 -0.39 16.93
CA GLU A 84 12.39 0.95 16.98
C GLU A 84 13.87 0.96 16.58
N THR A 85 14.60 -0.13 16.89
CA THR A 85 16.02 -0.29 16.52
C THR A 85 16.23 -0.18 15.01
N LEU A 86 15.34 -0.76 14.20
CA LEU A 86 15.43 -0.68 12.74
C LEU A 86 14.94 0.65 12.15
N GLN A 87 14.35 1.52 12.96
CA GLN A 87 13.89 2.85 12.56
C GLN A 87 14.90 3.95 12.90
N SER A 88 15.96 3.62 13.66
CA SER A 88 16.93 4.59 14.14
C SER A 88 17.90 5.04 13.03
N PRO A 89 17.89 6.34 12.64
CA PRO A 89 18.89 6.87 11.73
C PRO A 89 20.28 6.85 12.35
N ASP A 90 20.39 7.06 13.66
CA ASP A 90 21.69 7.06 14.37
C ASP A 90 22.34 5.68 14.36
N LEU A 91 21.56 4.61 14.60
CA LEU A 91 22.09 3.24 14.52
C LEU A 91 22.55 2.91 13.09
N THR A 92 21.77 3.31 12.09
CA THR A 92 22.12 3.08 10.69
C THR A 92 23.37 3.86 10.28
N GLY A 93 23.49 5.13 10.72
CA GLY A 93 24.68 5.95 10.50
C GLY A 93 25.93 5.38 11.17
N ALA A 94 25.80 4.80 12.37
CA ALA A 94 26.90 4.11 13.04
C ALA A 94 27.40 2.91 12.24
N TRP A 95 26.50 2.13 11.61
CA TRP A 95 26.89 1.04 10.73
C TRP A 95 27.61 1.52 9.47
N GLU A 96 27.13 2.59 8.84
CA GLU A 96 27.79 3.20 7.67
C GLU A 96 29.18 3.72 8.02
N ALA A 97 29.36 4.34 9.19
CA ALA A 97 30.66 4.77 9.67
C ALA A 97 31.64 3.60 9.86
N ARG A 98 31.16 2.45 10.33
CA ARG A 98 31.98 1.24 10.44
C ARG A 98 32.33 0.64 9.08
N LEU A 99 31.41 0.68 8.11
CA LEU A 99 31.72 0.26 6.73
C LEU A 99 32.81 1.12 6.12
N GLU A 100 32.80 2.43 6.37
CA GLU A 100 33.87 3.34 5.94
C GLU A 100 35.20 3.00 6.64
N ALA A 101 35.20 2.81 7.96
CA ALA A 101 36.39 2.41 8.71
C ALA A 101 36.98 1.09 8.19
N ILE A 102 36.14 0.12 7.83
CA ILE A 102 36.58 -1.12 7.18
C ILE A 102 37.23 -0.84 5.82
N ALA A 103 36.67 0.04 5.01
CA ALA A 103 37.25 0.44 3.72
C ALA A 103 38.63 1.09 3.90
N GLU A 104 38.82 1.83 4.99
CA GLU A 104 40.10 2.44 5.41
C GLU A 104 41.02 1.48 6.17
N SER A 105 40.63 0.21 6.37
CA SER A 105 41.37 -0.79 7.14
C SER A 105 41.58 -0.43 8.62
N SER A 106 40.69 0.38 9.19
CA SER A 106 40.73 0.85 10.59
C SER A 106 39.70 0.17 11.52
N ASP A 107 38.85 -0.71 11.01
CA ASP A 107 37.94 -1.59 11.78
C ASP A 107 38.03 -3.04 11.27
N ASP A 108 37.69 -4.03 12.11
CA ASP A 108 37.75 -5.45 11.78
C ASP A 108 36.46 -5.93 11.08
N PRO A 109 36.55 -6.40 9.82
CA PRO A 109 35.38 -6.92 9.10
C PRO A 109 34.72 -8.13 9.80
N ARG A 110 35.50 -8.94 10.53
CA ARG A 110 34.96 -10.12 11.21
C ARG A 110 34.13 -9.73 12.43
N ALA A 111 34.64 -8.81 13.26
CA ALA A 111 33.89 -8.22 14.37
C ALA A 111 32.60 -7.56 13.88
N PHE A 112 32.66 -6.72 12.84
CA PHE A 112 31.48 -6.09 12.24
C PHE A 112 30.40 -7.09 11.84
N LEU A 113 30.78 -8.17 11.14
CA LEU A 113 29.82 -9.22 10.78
C LEU A 113 29.26 -9.96 12.00
N GLY A 114 30.05 -10.09 13.07
CA GLY A 114 29.58 -10.60 14.36
C GLY A 114 28.46 -9.76 14.93
N ASP A 115 28.64 -8.44 14.95
CA ASP A 115 27.66 -7.50 15.50
C ASP A 115 26.38 -7.45 14.65
N ILE A 116 26.51 -7.53 13.31
CA ILE A 116 25.35 -7.64 12.40
C ILE A 116 24.56 -8.93 12.66
N ARG A 117 25.24 -10.06 12.89
CA ARG A 117 24.56 -11.31 13.24
C ARG A 117 23.82 -11.21 14.56
N GLN A 118 24.44 -10.59 15.57
CA GLN A 118 23.80 -10.39 16.86
C GLN A 118 22.54 -9.54 16.73
N LEU A 119 22.63 -8.37 16.06
CA LEU A 119 21.47 -7.52 15.80
C LEU A 119 20.36 -8.27 15.04
N THR A 120 20.74 -9.09 14.05
CA THR A 120 19.78 -9.89 13.30
C THR A 120 19.07 -10.91 14.18
N GLN A 121 19.80 -11.58 15.08
CA GLN A 121 19.23 -12.51 16.04
C GLN A 121 18.26 -11.80 16.99
N ASP A 122 18.66 -10.66 17.56
CA ASP A 122 17.84 -9.87 18.47
C ASP A 122 16.53 -9.43 17.80
N VAL A 123 16.60 -8.96 16.55
CA VAL A 123 15.42 -8.57 15.77
C VAL A 123 14.51 -9.76 15.49
N VAL A 124 15.07 -10.91 15.11
CA VAL A 124 14.29 -12.13 14.83
C VAL A 124 13.60 -12.63 16.10
N ASP A 125 14.30 -12.62 17.23
CA ASP A 125 13.74 -13.04 18.50
C ASP A 125 12.68 -12.07 19.00
N ALA A 126 12.88 -10.75 18.87
CA ALA A 126 11.85 -9.75 19.13
C ALA A 126 10.59 -9.98 18.26
N ALA A 127 10.78 -10.28 16.96
CA ALA A 127 9.67 -10.56 16.05
C ALA A 127 8.92 -11.87 16.40
N ARG A 128 9.61 -12.90 16.90
CA ARG A 128 8.99 -14.16 17.34
C ARG A 128 8.10 -13.98 18.57
N HIS A 129 8.50 -13.09 19.48
CA HIS A 129 7.78 -12.81 20.73
C HIS A 129 6.74 -11.68 20.58
N GLN A 130 6.67 -11.04 19.41
CA GLN A 130 5.63 -10.07 19.09
C GLN A 130 4.29 -10.81 18.89
N THR A 131 3.53 -10.99 19.97
CA THR A 131 2.21 -11.61 19.96
C THR A 131 1.15 -10.66 19.38
N GLY A 132 0.84 -10.79 18.07
CA GLY A 132 -0.24 -10.08 17.37
C GLY A 132 0.06 -8.58 17.12
N GLU A 133 -0.24 -7.95 15.99
CA GLU A 133 -1.21 -8.18 14.93
C GLU A 133 -0.47 -8.00 13.57
N GLY A 134 -0.32 -9.07 12.79
CA GLY A 134 0.31 -8.93 11.47
C GLY A 134 -0.48 -7.93 10.62
N ILE A 135 0.20 -6.89 10.11
CA ILE A 135 -0.32 -5.75 9.31
C ILE A 135 -1.84 -5.86 9.12
N GLN A 136 -2.61 -5.44 10.13
CA GLN A 136 -4.04 -5.29 9.94
C GLN A 136 -4.22 -4.06 9.06
N THR A 137 -4.19 -4.27 7.74
CA THR A 137 -4.85 -3.36 6.82
C THR A 137 -6.33 -3.44 7.16
N PRO A 138 -6.97 -2.35 7.60
CA PRO A 138 -8.42 -2.29 7.61
C PRO A 138 -8.86 -2.69 6.20
N SER A 139 -9.65 -3.73 6.09
CA SER A 139 -10.16 -4.13 4.79
C SER A 139 -10.89 -2.95 4.15
N ALA A 140 -10.38 -2.48 3.00
CA ALA A 140 -11.09 -1.50 2.17
C ALA A 140 -12.44 -2.06 1.66
N PHE A 141 -12.70 -3.34 1.89
CA PHE A 141 -13.79 -4.15 1.40
C PHE A 141 -14.78 -4.58 2.50
N GLY A 142 -14.49 -4.30 3.77
CA GLY A 142 -15.35 -4.57 4.91
C GLY A 142 -15.31 -6.01 5.45
N GLN A 143 -16.28 -6.32 6.31
CA GLN A 143 -16.43 -7.63 6.94
C GLN A 143 -16.81 -8.72 5.93
N CYS A 144 -16.35 -9.93 6.20
CA CYS A 144 -16.67 -11.10 5.40
C CYS A 144 -18.17 -11.42 5.51
N PRO A 145 -18.90 -11.52 4.38
CA PRO A 145 -20.33 -11.84 4.42
C PRO A 145 -20.61 -13.27 4.93
N LEU A 146 -19.58 -14.14 4.94
CA LEU A 146 -19.71 -15.56 5.30
C LEU A 146 -19.53 -15.79 6.80
N CYS A 147 -18.39 -15.37 7.37
CA CYS A 147 -18.11 -15.60 8.79
C CYS A 147 -18.49 -14.42 9.69
N LYS A 148 -18.67 -13.20 9.14
CA LYS A 148 -18.92 -11.93 9.85
C LYS A 148 -17.86 -11.52 10.90
N LYS A 149 -16.93 -12.41 11.23
CA LYS A 149 -15.81 -12.21 12.15
C LYS A 149 -14.58 -11.66 11.42
N GLY A 150 -14.27 -12.22 10.26
CA GLY A 150 -13.12 -11.84 9.45
C GLY A 150 -13.37 -10.68 8.52
N GLU A 151 -12.29 -10.08 8.04
CA GLU A 151 -12.33 -9.01 7.04
C GLU A 151 -11.90 -9.51 5.66
N ILE A 152 -12.33 -8.83 4.59
CA ILE A 152 -11.95 -9.19 3.22
C ILE A 152 -10.63 -8.54 2.80
N ARG A 153 -9.59 -9.32 2.55
CA ARG A 153 -8.26 -8.84 2.14
C ARG A 153 -8.01 -9.09 0.66
N GLU A 154 -7.37 -8.13 -0.02
CA GLU A 154 -6.93 -8.29 -1.40
C GLU A 154 -5.60 -9.07 -1.48
N SER A 155 -5.53 -10.02 -2.39
CA SER A 155 -4.35 -10.80 -2.74
C SER A 155 -4.14 -10.79 -4.25
N PRO A 156 -2.95 -11.20 -4.76
CA PRO A 156 -2.72 -11.31 -6.21
C PRO A 156 -3.75 -12.19 -6.94
N LYS A 157 -4.27 -13.22 -6.26
CA LYS A 157 -5.24 -14.19 -6.82
C LYS A 157 -6.69 -13.70 -6.74
N GLY A 158 -7.00 -12.80 -5.82
CA GLY A 158 -8.38 -12.37 -5.56
C GLY A 158 -8.56 -11.77 -4.17
N TRP A 159 -9.82 -11.61 -3.74
CA TRP A 159 -10.19 -11.10 -2.42
C TRP A 159 -10.66 -12.24 -1.53
N GLY A 160 -10.05 -12.43 -0.36
CA GLY A 160 -10.34 -13.55 0.54
C GLY A 160 -10.52 -13.13 2.00
N CYS A 161 -11.15 -13.98 2.81
CA CYS A 161 -11.34 -13.72 4.24
C CYS A 161 -10.02 -13.81 5.03
N SER A 162 -9.84 -12.94 6.04
CA SER A 162 -8.72 -13.01 7.00
C SER A 162 -8.71 -14.31 7.81
N GLU A 163 -9.90 -14.82 8.17
CA GLU A 163 -10.09 -16.04 8.98
C GLU A 163 -10.05 -17.33 8.16
N TRP A 164 -9.27 -17.36 7.07
CA TRP A 164 -9.16 -18.55 6.23
C TRP A 164 -8.47 -19.72 6.94
N LYS A 165 -7.59 -19.43 7.91
CA LYS A 165 -6.94 -20.44 8.76
C LYS A 165 -7.91 -21.01 9.81
N ASP A 166 -8.86 -20.20 10.26
CA ASP A 166 -9.90 -20.57 11.23
C ASP A 166 -11.14 -21.18 10.54
N GLY A 167 -11.02 -21.53 9.25
CA GLY A 167 -12.01 -22.30 8.50
C GLY A 167 -12.84 -21.53 7.48
N CYS A 168 -12.71 -20.20 7.38
CA CYS A 168 -13.50 -19.42 6.41
C CYS A 168 -12.90 -19.42 5.01
N ARG A 169 -13.44 -20.23 4.08
CA ARG A 169 -12.91 -20.36 2.70
C ARG A 169 -13.46 -19.35 1.69
N PHE A 170 -14.05 -18.24 2.15
CA PHE A 170 -14.62 -17.24 1.25
C PHE A 170 -13.54 -16.58 0.38
N MET A 171 -13.73 -16.64 -0.95
CA MET A 171 -12.81 -16.06 -1.93
C MET A 171 -13.50 -15.62 -3.23
N ILE A 172 -13.22 -14.39 -3.66
CA ILE A 172 -13.60 -13.84 -4.97
C ILE A 172 -12.35 -13.75 -5.83
N TRP A 173 -12.28 -14.55 -6.90
CA TRP A 173 -11.13 -14.54 -7.82
C TRP A 173 -11.03 -13.25 -8.61
N LYS A 174 -9.80 -12.79 -8.88
CA LYS A 174 -9.55 -11.55 -9.63
C LYS A 174 -9.94 -11.64 -11.10
N ILE A 175 -9.98 -12.87 -11.64
CA ILE A 175 -10.37 -13.16 -13.02
C ILE A 175 -11.57 -14.10 -12.98
N VAL A 176 -12.66 -13.66 -13.60
CA VAL A 176 -13.89 -14.44 -13.77
C VAL A 176 -14.22 -14.49 -15.26
N ALA A 177 -14.27 -15.70 -15.83
CA ALA A 177 -14.57 -15.94 -17.25
C ALA A 177 -13.78 -15.01 -18.22
N GLY A 178 -12.47 -14.86 -17.98
CA GLY A 178 -11.56 -14.07 -18.82
C GLY A 178 -11.62 -12.56 -18.61
N LYS A 179 -12.40 -12.06 -17.64
CA LYS A 179 -12.45 -10.64 -17.29
C LYS A 179 -11.89 -10.40 -15.90
N LYS A 180 -11.09 -9.33 -15.78
CA LYS A 180 -10.53 -8.86 -14.51
C LYS A 180 -11.58 -8.04 -13.77
N LEU A 181 -11.88 -8.42 -12.53
CA LEU A 181 -12.79 -7.68 -11.66
C LEU A 181 -12.10 -6.43 -11.10
N THR A 182 -12.87 -5.35 -10.98
CA THR A 182 -12.41 -4.10 -10.34
C THR A 182 -12.77 -4.09 -8.86
N ALA A 183 -12.02 -3.32 -8.06
CA ALA A 183 -12.30 -3.18 -6.63
C ALA A 183 -13.74 -2.66 -6.37
N THR A 184 -14.26 -1.78 -7.23
CA THR A 184 -15.64 -1.27 -7.13
C THR A 184 -16.66 -2.38 -7.31
N GLN A 185 -16.48 -3.26 -8.31
CA GLN A 185 -17.38 -4.39 -8.54
C GLN A 185 -17.39 -5.36 -7.34
N VAL A 186 -16.22 -5.59 -6.74
CA VAL A 186 -16.08 -6.43 -5.55
C VAL A 186 -16.79 -5.80 -4.35
N LYS A 187 -16.67 -4.49 -4.14
CA LYS A 187 -17.42 -3.79 -3.08
C LYS A 187 -18.93 -3.92 -3.28
N THR A 188 -19.42 -3.83 -4.52
CA THR A 188 -20.84 -4.06 -4.83
C THR A 188 -21.27 -5.47 -4.45
N LEU A 189 -20.50 -6.49 -4.83
CA LEU A 189 -20.78 -7.88 -4.50
C LEU A 189 -20.81 -8.13 -2.99
N LEU A 190 -19.85 -7.56 -2.25
CA LEU A 190 -19.75 -7.70 -0.80
C LEU A 190 -20.87 -6.96 -0.06
N SER A 191 -21.44 -5.91 -0.65
CA SER A 191 -22.65 -5.23 -0.12
C SER A 191 -23.95 -6.02 -0.33
N GLY A 192 -23.89 -7.22 -0.91
CA GLY A 192 -25.06 -8.05 -1.22
C GLY A 192 -25.83 -7.61 -2.46
N LYS A 193 -25.27 -6.68 -3.26
CA LYS A 193 -25.89 -6.17 -4.49
C LYS A 193 -25.34 -6.90 -5.72
N THR A 194 -26.18 -7.07 -6.74
CA THR A 194 -25.76 -7.51 -8.06
C THR A 194 -24.92 -6.43 -8.74
N THR A 195 -23.85 -6.80 -9.46
CA THR A 195 -23.09 -5.83 -10.25
C THR A 195 -23.93 -5.30 -11.43
N ALA A 196 -23.49 -4.17 -12.01
CA ALA A 196 -23.94 -3.78 -13.35
C ALA A 196 -23.60 -4.88 -14.38
N VAL A 197 -24.26 -4.85 -15.54
CA VAL A 197 -23.99 -5.78 -16.65
C VAL A 197 -22.55 -5.61 -17.11
N ILE A 198 -21.75 -6.66 -16.98
CA ILE A 198 -20.37 -6.70 -17.46
C ILE A 198 -20.39 -7.40 -18.81
N LYS A 199 -19.82 -6.72 -19.81
CA LYS A 199 -19.82 -7.20 -21.19
C LYS A 199 -18.62 -8.10 -21.51
N GLY A 200 -18.87 -9.12 -22.32
CA GLY A 200 -17.83 -9.93 -22.95
C GLY A 200 -17.12 -10.92 -22.03
N PHE A 201 -17.84 -11.54 -21.10
CA PHE A 201 -17.36 -12.77 -20.45
C PHE A 201 -17.20 -13.88 -21.49
N LYS A 202 -16.19 -14.74 -21.32
CA LYS A 202 -15.96 -15.88 -22.23
C LYS A 202 -16.52 -17.17 -21.65
N SER A 203 -17.44 -17.81 -22.36
CA SER A 203 -17.93 -19.15 -22.02
C SER A 203 -16.87 -20.23 -22.27
N LYS A 204 -17.04 -21.42 -21.69
CA LYS A 204 -16.18 -22.59 -21.99
C LYS A 204 -16.14 -22.94 -23.48
N ALA A 205 -17.20 -22.61 -24.22
CA ALA A 205 -17.31 -22.79 -25.67
C ALA A 205 -16.71 -21.62 -26.48
N GLY A 206 -16.01 -20.69 -25.85
CA GLY A 206 -15.34 -19.55 -26.51
C GLY A 206 -16.27 -18.39 -26.89
N LYS A 207 -17.59 -18.55 -26.79
CA LYS A 207 -18.57 -17.50 -27.10
C LYS A 207 -18.61 -16.44 -26.00
N SER A 208 -18.70 -15.17 -26.40
CA SER A 208 -18.82 -14.03 -25.50
C SER A 208 -20.26 -13.86 -25.03
N PHE A 209 -20.46 -13.53 -23.76
CA PHE A 209 -21.76 -13.20 -23.18
C PHE A 209 -21.66 -12.04 -22.20
N ASP A 210 -22.79 -11.38 -21.98
CA ASP A 210 -22.93 -10.29 -21.03
C ASP A 210 -23.76 -10.77 -19.85
N ALA A 211 -23.31 -10.49 -18.64
CA ALA A 211 -23.99 -10.95 -17.42
C ALA A 211 -23.74 -10.00 -16.25
N ARG A 212 -24.62 -10.05 -15.27
CA ARG A 212 -24.38 -9.48 -13.95
C ARG A 212 -23.75 -10.55 -13.05
N LEU A 213 -23.05 -10.12 -12.02
CA LEU A 213 -22.48 -11.01 -11.01
C LEU A 213 -23.22 -10.84 -9.69
N LYS A 214 -23.54 -11.96 -9.05
CA LYS A 214 -24.02 -12.01 -7.65
C LYS A 214 -23.21 -13.02 -6.85
N LEU A 215 -23.25 -12.89 -5.53
CA LEU A 215 -22.78 -13.94 -4.64
C LEU A 215 -23.93 -14.94 -4.44
N ASP A 216 -23.66 -16.21 -4.64
CA ASP A 216 -24.63 -17.30 -4.55
C ASP A 216 -24.11 -18.45 -3.68
N GLY A 217 -25.06 -19.13 -3.05
CA GLY A 217 -24.83 -20.28 -2.16
C GLY A 217 -24.25 -19.94 -0.78
N PRO A 218 -24.25 -20.93 0.14
CA PRO A 218 -23.75 -20.79 1.51
C PRO A 218 -22.24 -20.51 1.58
N GLU A 219 -21.51 -20.78 0.50
CA GLU A 219 -20.08 -20.50 0.35
C GLU A 219 -19.77 -19.11 -0.22
N GLY A 220 -20.79 -18.36 -0.67
CA GLY A 220 -20.62 -17.02 -1.24
C GLY A 220 -19.82 -17.00 -2.55
N ARG A 221 -20.07 -17.94 -3.46
CA ARG A 221 -19.37 -18.04 -4.75
C ARG A 221 -19.93 -17.02 -5.74
N VAL A 222 -19.09 -16.54 -6.64
CA VAL A 222 -19.53 -15.63 -7.72
C VAL A 222 -20.33 -16.42 -8.76
N ALA A 223 -21.60 -16.04 -8.95
CA ALA A 223 -22.51 -16.61 -9.95
C ALA A 223 -22.95 -15.56 -10.98
N PHE A 224 -23.26 -16.02 -12.18
CA PHE A 224 -23.78 -15.18 -13.26
C PHE A 224 -25.30 -15.06 -13.16
N GLU A 225 -25.79 -13.84 -13.24
CA GLU A 225 -27.21 -13.52 -13.40
C GLU A 225 -27.42 -12.91 -14.78
N PHE A 226 -28.21 -13.61 -15.60
CA PHE A 226 -28.57 -13.20 -16.94
C PHE A 226 -29.93 -12.52 -16.89
N GLU A 227 -30.09 -11.40 -17.58
CA GLU A 227 -31.42 -10.84 -17.81
C GLU A 227 -32.22 -11.82 -18.68
N THR A 228 -33.31 -12.34 -18.14
CA THR A 228 -34.30 -13.07 -18.93
C THR A 228 -34.86 -12.10 -19.97
N ARG A 229 -34.43 -12.24 -21.23
CA ARG A 229 -35.23 -11.70 -22.33
C ARG A 229 -36.57 -12.43 -22.30
N SER A 230 -37.63 -11.70 -21.98
CA SER A 230 -39.01 -12.17 -22.08
C SER A 230 -39.21 -12.86 -23.43
N ALA A 231 -39.80 -14.05 -23.38
CA ALA A 231 -40.08 -14.89 -24.53
C ALA A 231 -40.72 -14.10 -25.68
N SER A 232 -40.07 -14.11 -26.85
CA SER A 232 -40.73 -13.78 -28.12
C SER A 232 -41.65 -14.94 -28.48
N THR A 233 -42.95 -14.65 -28.52
CA THR A 233 -44.11 -15.37 -29.06
C THR A 233 -43.80 -16.54 -30.01
N PRO A 234 -44.46 -17.71 -29.87
CA PRO A 234 -44.40 -18.77 -30.88
C PRO A 234 -45.05 -18.29 -32.17
N GLY A 235 -44.26 -18.15 -33.23
CA GLY A 235 -44.73 -17.79 -34.56
C GLY A 235 -45.72 -18.82 -35.10
N LYS A 236 -46.87 -18.35 -35.56
CA LYS A 236 -47.87 -19.09 -36.34
C LYS A 236 -47.22 -19.75 -37.57
N PRO A 237 -47.70 -20.94 -38.01
CA PRO A 237 -47.10 -21.69 -39.09
C PRO A 237 -47.52 -21.14 -40.46
N SER A 238 -46.59 -21.15 -41.43
CA SER A 238 -46.80 -20.86 -42.85
C SER A 238 -46.15 -21.96 -43.71
N PRO A 239 -46.65 -22.22 -44.93
CA PRO A 239 -46.86 -23.57 -45.44
C PRO A 239 -45.69 -24.18 -46.22
N LYS A 240 -45.74 -25.51 -46.32
CA LYS A 240 -44.86 -26.41 -47.10
C LYS A 240 -44.76 -26.04 -48.59
N ARG A 241 -43.56 -26.20 -49.16
CA ARG A 241 -43.24 -26.65 -50.54
C ARG A 241 -41.85 -27.32 -50.44
N GLY A 242 -41.75 -28.65 -50.44
CA GLY A 242 -41.50 -29.49 -51.64
C GLY A 242 -40.04 -29.26 -52.10
N VAL A 243 -39.05 -30.09 -51.71
CA VAL A 243 -38.57 -31.29 -52.45
C VAL A 243 -38.28 -30.93 -53.91
N GLU A 244 -37.07 -31.02 -54.47
CA GLU A 244 -36.19 -32.19 -54.59
C GLU A 244 -34.80 -31.78 -55.14
N VAL A 245 -33.85 -32.68 -54.97
CA VAL A 245 -32.45 -32.65 -55.44
C VAL A 245 -32.39 -33.07 -56.93
N PRO A 246 -31.26 -32.88 -57.63
CA PRO A 246 -30.32 -33.99 -57.77
C PRO A 246 -28.86 -33.65 -57.43
#